data_AF-A0A180FWU2-F1
#
_entry.id   AF-A0A180FWU2-F1
#
_cell.length_a   1.000
_cell.length_b   1.000
_cell.length_c   1.000
_cell.angle_alpha   90.00
_cell.angle_beta   90.00
_cell.angle_gamma   90.00
#
_symmetry.space_group_name_H-M   'P 1'
#
loop_
_entity.id
_entity.type
_entity.pdbx_description
1 polymer ?
#
loop_
_entity_poly.entity_id
_entity_poly.type
_entity_poly.pdbx_seq_one_letter_code
_entity_poly.pdbx_strand_id
1 'polypeptide(L)'
;MKRLYTNEPELHIYAVFQHPERYCGIALSFDKSIHIDVSQFSNLRDLNVTLTYDNSFIDNNLLVIKLLHYQSCDVFAVMCENMVQSVLSLRSEKRVVRTIINQLEKWQTLFEKLKGEGLTPSEQQGLYGELHFLQKFFAKQDTVFILNSWVGTDREVRDFQYNDWALEVKTTAGNNHQKVSISSERQLDETLLENLFLPVVHLANINLNVVDISIENE
;
A
#
# COMPACT_ATOMS: atom_id res chain seq x y z
N MET A 1 -27.67 -6.29 -2.82
CA MET A 1 -28.05 -4.86 -2.78
C MET A 1 -26.87 -4.05 -3.28
N LYS A 2 -27.09 -3.02 -4.12
CA LYS A 2 -26.05 -2.08 -4.54
C LYS A 2 -26.40 -0.67 -4.08
N ARG A 3 -25.43 0.09 -3.55
CA ARG A 3 -25.61 1.48 -3.11
C ARG A 3 -24.58 2.36 -3.82
N LEU A 4 -25.06 3.45 -4.42
CA LEU A 4 -24.20 4.41 -5.12
C LEU A 4 -23.18 4.99 -4.13
N TYR A 5 -21.90 4.95 -4.51
CA TYR A 5 -20.79 5.40 -3.68
C TYR A 5 -20.43 6.87 -3.96
N THR A 6 -20.52 7.32 -5.21
CA THR A 6 -20.20 8.70 -5.63
C THR A 6 -21.42 9.47 -6.12
N ASN A 7 -21.48 10.79 -5.84
CA ASN A 7 -22.49 11.71 -6.39
C ASN A 7 -22.07 12.36 -7.73
N GLU A 8 -20.99 11.88 -8.36
CA GLU A 8 -20.52 12.37 -9.66
C GLU A 8 -21.37 11.77 -10.79
N PRO A 9 -22.01 12.57 -11.65
CA PRO A 9 -23.02 12.10 -12.60
C PRO A 9 -22.48 11.19 -13.71
N GLU A 10 -21.16 11.17 -13.92
CA GLU A 10 -20.49 10.36 -14.94
C GLU A 10 -19.81 9.10 -14.37
N LEU A 11 -19.86 8.90 -13.05
CA LEU A 11 -19.12 7.84 -12.36
C LEU A 11 -20.07 6.94 -11.57
N HIS A 12 -20.38 5.78 -12.15
CA HIS A 12 -21.30 4.81 -11.57
C HIS A 12 -20.55 3.75 -10.77
N ILE A 13 -20.01 4.17 -9.61
CA ILE A 13 -19.37 3.26 -8.65
C ILE A 13 -20.34 2.91 -7.52
N TYR A 14 -20.38 1.62 -7.18
CA TYR A 14 -21.29 1.08 -6.17
C TYR A 14 -20.53 0.30 -5.11
N ALA A 15 -20.97 0.45 -3.86
CA ALA A 15 -20.75 -0.58 -2.86
C ALA A 15 -21.76 -1.71 -3.10
N VAL A 16 -21.28 -2.95 -3.18
CA VAL A 16 -22.13 -4.14 -3.33
C VAL A 16 -22.10 -4.98 -2.04
N PHE A 17 -23.28 -5.46 -1.65
CA PHE A 17 -23.44 -6.34 -0.51
C PHE A 17 -24.40 -7.48 -0.85
N GLN A 18 -23.99 -8.72 -0.55
CA GLN A 18 -24.80 -9.93 -0.76
C GLN A 18 -25.17 -10.56 0.59
N HIS A 19 -26.48 -10.65 0.86
CA HIS A 19 -27.05 -11.33 2.03
C HIS A 19 -27.66 -12.66 1.57
N PRO A 20 -27.53 -13.79 2.30
CA PRO A 20 -27.02 -13.95 3.66
C PRO A 20 -25.51 -14.19 3.78
N GLU A 21 -24.81 -14.36 2.67
CA GLU A 21 -23.41 -14.82 2.65
C GLU A 21 -22.37 -13.77 3.10
N ARG A 22 -22.81 -12.53 3.44
CA ARG A 22 -21.99 -11.41 3.95
C ARG A 22 -20.81 -11.02 3.04
N TYR A 23 -20.95 -11.14 1.73
CA TYR A 23 -19.93 -10.63 0.82
C TYR A 23 -20.08 -9.12 0.64
N CYS A 24 -19.00 -8.38 0.85
CA CYS A 24 -18.87 -6.98 0.48
C CYS A 24 -18.01 -6.85 -0.79
N GLY A 25 -18.21 -5.76 -1.52
CA GLY A 25 -17.44 -5.50 -2.72
C GLY A 25 -17.65 -4.09 -3.26
N ILE A 26 -16.94 -3.80 -4.33
CA ILE A 26 -17.10 -2.60 -5.13
C ILE A 26 -17.48 -3.00 -6.56
N ALA A 27 -18.31 -2.20 -7.21
CA ALA A 27 -18.67 -2.41 -8.60
C ALA A 27 -18.59 -1.11 -9.40
N LEU A 28 -18.23 -1.23 -10.67
CA LEU A 28 -18.19 -0.13 -11.64
C LEU A 28 -19.11 -0.49 -12.81
N SER A 29 -20.07 0.38 -13.08
CA SER A 29 -20.89 0.31 -14.31
C SER A 29 -20.26 1.13 -15.42
N PHE A 30 -20.25 0.59 -16.63
CA PHE A 30 -19.65 1.24 -17.80
C PHE A 30 -20.24 0.72 -19.12
N ASP A 31 -20.14 1.50 -20.19
CA ASP A 31 -20.67 1.17 -21.51
C ASP A 31 -20.06 -0.14 -22.07
N LYS A 32 -20.92 -1.03 -22.60
CA LYS A 32 -20.52 -2.35 -23.12
C LYS A 32 -19.52 -2.31 -24.27
N SER A 33 -19.41 -1.18 -24.97
CA SER A 33 -18.43 -0.97 -26.05
C SER A 33 -16.98 -0.93 -25.52
N ILE A 34 -16.80 -0.70 -24.22
CA ILE A 34 -15.49 -0.80 -23.57
C ILE A 34 -15.23 -2.27 -23.26
N HIS A 35 -14.40 -2.92 -24.07
CA HIS A 35 -14.01 -4.30 -23.83
C HIS A 35 -12.87 -4.39 -22.81
N ILE A 36 -13.07 -5.23 -21.80
CA ILE A 36 -12.06 -5.61 -20.81
C ILE A 36 -12.01 -7.13 -20.67
N ASP A 37 -10.83 -7.65 -20.35
CA ASP A 37 -10.65 -9.03 -19.95
C ASP A 37 -10.31 -9.08 -18.45
N VAL A 38 -11.05 -9.93 -17.72
CA VAL A 38 -10.87 -10.16 -16.28
C VAL A 38 -10.34 -11.55 -15.97
N SER A 39 -10.05 -12.37 -17.00
CA SER A 39 -9.57 -13.75 -16.86
C SER A 39 -8.29 -13.86 -16.02
N GLN A 40 -7.41 -12.86 -16.11
CA GLN A 40 -6.17 -12.78 -15.31
C GLN A 40 -6.40 -12.70 -13.79
N PHE A 41 -7.59 -12.26 -13.36
CA PHE A 41 -7.96 -12.12 -11.96
C PHE A 41 -8.70 -13.36 -11.41
N SER A 42 -8.82 -14.43 -12.20
CA SER A 42 -9.58 -15.65 -11.82
C SER A 42 -8.95 -16.44 -10.67
N ASN A 43 -7.65 -16.29 -10.43
CA ASN A 43 -6.89 -17.06 -9.43
C ASN A 43 -6.57 -16.27 -8.14
N LEU A 44 -7.26 -15.14 -7.91
CA LEU A 44 -7.09 -14.37 -6.69
C LEU A 44 -7.71 -15.13 -5.50
N ARG A 45 -6.90 -15.38 -4.46
CA ARG A 45 -7.31 -16.16 -3.29
C ARG A 45 -8.45 -15.52 -2.52
N ASP A 46 -8.34 -14.21 -2.28
CA ASP A 46 -9.25 -13.48 -1.40
C ASP A 46 -10.27 -12.64 -2.17
N LEU A 47 -10.16 -12.56 -3.49
CA LEU A 47 -10.97 -11.69 -4.33
C LEU A 47 -11.65 -12.48 -5.44
N ASN A 48 -12.88 -12.09 -5.76
CA ASN A 48 -13.57 -12.56 -6.95
C ASN A 48 -13.89 -11.37 -7.86
N VAL A 49 -13.30 -11.36 -9.06
CA VAL A 49 -13.51 -10.34 -10.07
C VAL A 49 -14.38 -10.92 -11.17
N THR A 50 -15.52 -10.29 -11.43
CA THR A 50 -16.51 -10.77 -12.41
C THR A 50 -17.00 -9.64 -13.28
N LEU A 51 -17.35 -9.98 -14.52
CA LEU A 51 -18.00 -9.08 -15.46
C LEU A 51 -19.41 -9.61 -15.72
N THR A 52 -20.40 -8.75 -15.53
CA THR A 52 -21.84 -9.08 -15.69
C THR A 52 -22.55 -7.94 -16.42
N TYR A 53 -23.81 -8.12 -16.79
CA TYR A 53 -24.63 -7.02 -17.32
C TYR A 53 -25.18 -6.15 -16.18
N ASP A 54 -25.15 -4.81 -16.35
CA ASP A 54 -25.80 -3.92 -15.40
C ASP A 54 -27.28 -3.70 -15.74
N ASN A 55 -28.17 -4.36 -15.02
CA ASN A 55 -29.62 -4.20 -15.22
C ASN A 55 -30.16 -2.79 -14.88
N SER A 56 -29.35 -1.87 -14.36
CA SER A 56 -29.77 -0.49 -14.09
C SER A 56 -29.60 0.47 -15.25
N PHE A 57 -28.81 0.11 -16.28
CA PHE A 57 -28.60 0.94 -17.45
C PHE A 57 -28.73 0.10 -18.72
N ILE A 58 -29.21 0.72 -19.78
CA ILE A 58 -29.24 0.09 -21.10
C ILE A 58 -27.80 0.00 -21.58
N ASP A 59 -27.38 -1.19 -22.04
CA ASP A 59 -26.10 -1.40 -22.70
C ASP A 59 -24.84 -1.17 -21.85
N ASN A 60 -24.96 -1.29 -20.51
CA ASN A 60 -23.79 -1.29 -19.63
C ASN A 60 -23.39 -2.68 -19.15
N ASN A 61 -22.09 -2.86 -19.00
CA ASN A 61 -21.51 -3.92 -18.21
C ASN A 61 -21.27 -3.44 -16.77
N LEU A 62 -21.18 -4.40 -15.86
CA LEU A 62 -20.87 -4.22 -14.45
C LEU A 62 -19.63 -5.05 -14.11
N LEU A 63 -18.51 -4.39 -13.86
CA LEU A 63 -17.33 -4.99 -13.24
C LEU A 63 -17.58 -5.06 -11.74
N VAL A 64 -17.50 -6.26 -11.16
CA VAL A 64 -17.71 -6.48 -9.73
C VAL A 64 -16.46 -7.12 -9.13
N ILE A 65 -15.94 -6.48 -8.08
CA ILE A 65 -14.81 -6.96 -7.29
C ILE A 65 -15.35 -7.28 -5.89
N LYS A 66 -15.39 -8.57 -5.53
CA LYS A 66 -15.93 -9.05 -4.25
C LYS A 66 -14.81 -9.57 -3.36
N LEU A 67 -14.92 -9.30 -2.06
CA LEU A 67 -14.10 -9.93 -1.03
C LEU A 67 -14.68 -11.31 -0.70
N LEU A 68 -13.85 -12.36 -0.77
CA LEU A 68 -14.22 -13.74 -0.46
C LEU A 68 -14.02 -14.08 1.02
N HIS A 69 -13.03 -13.46 1.67
CA HIS A 69 -12.67 -13.74 3.06
C HIS A 69 -12.61 -12.46 3.89
N TYR A 70 -13.44 -12.38 4.93
CA TYR A 70 -13.56 -11.18 5.77
C TYR A 70 -12.25 -10.82 6.53
N GLN A 71 -11.32 -11.76 6.69
CA GLN A 71 -10.03 -11.52 7.32
C GLN A 71 -9.21 -10.44 6.59
N SER A 72 -9.41 -10.29 5.29
CA SER A 72 -8.70 -9.30 4.45
C SER A 72 -9.50 -8.00 4.28
N CYS A 73 -10.51 -7.74 5.13
CA CYS A 73 -11.42 -6.59 5.00
C CYS A 73 -10.69 -5.24 5.07
N ASP A 74 -9.75 -5.07 6.00
CA ASP A 74 -9.03 -3.80 6.16
C ASP A 74 -8.19 -3.47 4.93
N VAL A 75 -7.46 -4.47 4.42
CA VAL A 75 -6.65 -4.35 3.20
C VAL A 75 -7.53 -4.12 1.98
N PHE A 76 -8.68 -4.81 1.91
CA PHE A 76 -9.66 -4.61 0.85
C PHE A 76 -10.28 -3.20 0.87
N ALA A 77 -10.54 -2.64 2.05
CA ALA A 77 -11.04 -1.28 2.18
C ALA A 77 -10.02 -0.26 1.65
N VAL A 78 -8.74 -0.42 1.98
CA VAL A 78 -7.65 0.41 1.44
C VAL A 78 -7.55 0.28 -0.08
N MET A 79 -7.66 -0.93 -0.63
CA MET A 79 -7.71 -1.16 -2.07
C MET A 79 -8.88 -0.41 -2.71
N CYS A 80 -10.09 -0.53 -2.16
CA CYS A 80 -11.29 0.11 -2.68
C CYS A 80 -11.14 1.63 -2.69
N GLU A 81 -10.69 2.21 -1.57
CA GLU A 81 -10.44 3.64 -1.45
C GLU A 81 -9.43 4.11 -2.50
N ASN A 82 -8.30 3.39 -2.63
CA ASN A 82 -7.28 3.71 -3.61
C ASN A 82 -7.81 3.65 -5.06
N MET A 83 -8.64 2.67 -5.39
CA MET A 83 -9.30 2.56 -6.69
C MET A 83 -10.21 3.75 -6.96
N VAL A 84 -11.08 4.11 -6.01
CA VAL A 84 -12.01 5.23 -6.18
C VAL A 84 -11.23 6.54 -6.33
N GLN A 85 -10.30 6.83 -5.42
CA GLN A 85 -9.49 8.06 -5.48
C GLN A 85 -8.74 8.21 -6.80
N SER A 86 -8.27 7.10 -7.39
CA SER A 86 -7.55 7.13 -8.68
C SER A 86 -8.42 7.55 -9.88
N VAL A 87 -9.74 7.50 -9.75
CA VAL A 87 -10.67 7.78 -10.87
C VAL A 87 -11.58 8.99 -10.64
N LEU A 88 -11.62 9.57 -9.44
CA LEU A 88 -12.50 10.72 -9.12
C LEU A 88 -12.27 11.94 -10.03
N SER A 89 -11.03 12.18 -10.48
CA SER A 89 -10.71 13.32 -11.36
C SER A 89 -10.87 13.02 -12.85
N LEU A 90 -11.26 11.80 -13.22
CA LEU A 90 -11.38 11.37 -14.61
C LEU A 90 -12.80 11.62 -15.15
N ARG A 91 -12.88 12.12 -16.38
CA ARG A 91 -14.14 12.41 -17.09
C ARG A 91 -14.41 11.49 -18.28
N SER A 92 -13.57 10.48 -18.47
CA SER A 92 -13.70 9.53 -19.57
C SER A 92 -13.87 8.15 -18.99
N GLU A 93 -15.02 7.54 -19.26
CA GLU A 93 -15.37 6.20 -18.78
C GLU A 93 -14.31 5.15 -19.19
N LYS A 94 -13.84 5.20 -20.44
CA LYS A 94 -12.73 4.35 -20.90
C LYS A 94 -11.45 4.52 -20.06
N ARG A 95 -11.13 5.74 -19.65
CA ARG A 95 -9.97 6.00 -18.77
C ARG A 95 -10.24 5.51 -17.35
N VAL A 96 -11.46 5.67 -16.83
CA VAL A 96 -11.88 5.14 -15.52
C VAL A 96 -11.69 3.63 -15.49
N VAL A 97 -12.31 2.91 -16.43
CA VAL A 97 -12.24 1.44 -16.52
C VAL A 97 -10.78 0.98 -16.61
N ARG A 98 -9.98 1.58 -17.50
CA ARG A 98 -8.56 1.23 -17.63
C ARG A 98 -7.78 1.48 -16.34
N THR A 99 -8.06 2.59 -15.65
CA THR A 99 -7.37 2.92 -14.39
C THR A 99 -7.72 1.92 -13.31
N ILE A 100 -8.99 1.52 -13.17
CA ILE A 100 -9.41 0.49 -12.20
C ILE A 100 -8.73 -0.86 -12.49
N ILE A 101 -8.67 -1.29 -13.75
CA ILE A 101 -7.98 -2.53 -14.13
C ILE A 101 -6.49 -2.46 -13.81
N ASN A 102 -5.81 -1.36 -14.14
CA ASN A 102 -4.40 -1.16 -13.80
C ASN A 102 -4.17 -1.18 -12.28
N GLN A 103 -5.09 -0.61 -11.48
CA GLN A 103 -4.99 -0.68 -10.02
C GLN A 103 -5.18 -2.12 -9.52
N LEU A 104 -6.16 -2.86 -10.06
CA LEU A 104 -6.35 -4.28 -9.75
C LEU A 104 -5.08 -5.10 -10.04
N GLU A 105 -4.40 -4.89 -11.17
CA GLU A 105 -3.15 -5.58 -11.52
C GLU A 105 -2.01 -5.28 -10.54
N LYS A 106 -1.87 -4.01 -10.11
CA LYS A 106 -0.88 -3.62 -9.11
C LYS A 106 -1.13 -4.31 -7.78
N TRP A 107 -2.38 -4.35 -7.34
CA TRP A 107 -2.75 -5.01 -6.10
C TRP A 107 -2.64 -6.53 -6.20
N GLN A 108 -2.97 -7.13 -7.34
CA GLN A 108 -2.71 -8.55 -7.60
C GLN A 108 -1.22 -8.86 -7.43
N THR A 109 -0.35 -8.07 -8.08
CA THR A 109 1.10 -8.21 -7.97
C THR A 109 1.57 -8.08 -6.50
N LEU A 110 0.98 -7.14 -5.76
CA LEU A 110 1.28 -6.95 -4.33
C LEU A 110 0.88 -8.20 -3.51
N PHE A 111 -0.34 -8.71 -3.69
CA PHE A 111 -0.81 -9.90 -2.97
C PHE A 111 -0.06 -11.17 -3.35
N GLU A 112 0.34 -11.32 -4.61
CA GLU A 112 1.16 -12.46 -5.05
C GLU A 112 2.56 -12.43 -4.43
N LYS A 113 3.16 -11.25 -4.28
CA LYS A 113 4.46 -11.06 -3.60
C LYS A 113 4.34 -11.27 -2.08
N LEU A 114 3.19 -10.97 -1.49
CA LEU A 114 2.93 -11.06 -0.05
C LEU A 114 2.49 -12.46 0.43
N LYS A 115 2.66 -13.52 -0.36
CA LYS A 115 2.34 -14.92 0.04
C LYS A 115 3.16 -15.46 1.24
N GLY A 116 4.03 -14.65 1.86
CA GLY A 116 4.75 -14.98 3.10
C GLY A 116 4.11 -14.40 4.37
N GLU A 117 4.69 -14.66 5.54
CA GLU A 117 4.21 -14.18 6.86
C GLU A 117 4.37 -12.65 7.08
N GLY A 118 4.51 -11.87 6.00
CA GLY A 118 4.85 -10.45 6.05
C GLY A 118 6.27 -10.20 6.56
N LEU A 119 6.52 -8.97 7.01
CA LEU A 119 7.76 -8.61 7.69
C LEU A 119 7.66 -9.00 9.16
N THR A 120 8.70 -9.63 9.70
CA THR A 120 8.87 -9.86 11.14
C THR A 120 8.91 -8.54 11.91
N PRO A 121 8.64 -8.51 13.23
CA PRO A 121 8.73 -7.27 14.01
C PRO A 121 10.07 -6.55 13.88
N SER A 122 11.18 -7.30 13.74
CA SER A 122 12.51 -6.72 13.52
C SER A 122 12.65 -6.06 12.16
N GLU A 123 12.12 -6.69 11.10
CA GLU A 123 12.13 -6.12 9.75
C GLU A 123 11.20 -4.90 9.65
N GLN A 124 10.04 -4.92 10.32
CA GLN A 124 9.15 -3.76 10.43
C GLN A 124 9.84 -2.58 11.12
N GLN A 125 10.57 -2.84 12.22
CA GLN A 125 11.35 -1.83 12.92
C GLN A 125 12.48 -1.26 12.06
N GLY A 126 13.17 -2.09 11.28
CA GLY A 126 14.19 -1.67 10.31
C GLY A 126 13.58 -0.74 9.25
N LEU A 127 12.55 -1.22 8.56
CA LEU A 127 11.85 -0.47 7.50
C LEU A 127 11.28 0.86 8.02
N TYR A 128 10.72 0.88 9.23
CA TYR A 128 10.26 2.13 9.85
C TYR A 128 11.41 3.15 9.97
N GLY A 129 12.59 2.70 10.39
CA GLY A 129 13.77 3.55 10.50
C GLY A 129 14.18 4.15 9.17
N GLU A 130 14.26 3.30 8.13
CA GLU A 130 14.58 3.73 6.77
C GLU A 130 13.57 4.77 6.26
N LEU A 131 12.27 4.50 6.39
CA LEU A 131 11.21 5.42 5.96
C LEU A 131 11.21 6.73 6.76
N HIS A 132 11.46 6.68 8.06
CA HIS A 132 11.58 7.86 8.90
C HIS A 132 12.81 8.69 8.52
N PHE A 133 13.92 8.02 8.20
CA PHE A 133 15.12 8.68 7.72
C PHE A 133 14.89 9.33 6.35
N LEU A 134 14.23 8.63 5.41
CA LEU A 134 13.84 9.18 4.10
C LEU A 134 13.05 10.49 4.23
N GLN A 135 12.04 10.53 5.10
CA GLN A 135 11.26 11.75 5.34
C GLN A 135 12.13 12.95 5.76
N LYS A 136 13.13 12.71 6.62
CA LYS A 136 14.09 13.74 7.03
C LYS A 136 15.09 14.08 5.93
N PHE A 137 15.47 13.09 5.13
CA PHE A 137 16.44 13.27 4.06
C PHE A 137 15.84 14.12 2.93
N PHE A 138 14.57 13.87 2.56
CA PHE A 138 13.84 14.66 1.57
C PHE A 138 13.75 16.14 1.91
N ALA A 139 13.78 16.51 3.20
CA ALA A 139 13.79 17.91 3.61
C ALA A 139 15.13 18.63 3.33
N LYS A 140 16.19 17.90 2.96
CA LYS A 140 17.56 18.42 2.83
C LYS A 140 18.19 18.22 1.45
N GLN A 141 17.70 17.26 0.65
CA GLN A 141 18.26 16.93 -0.67
C GLN A 141 17.16 16.70 -1.70
N ASP A 142 17.56 16.63 -2.97
CA ASP A 142 16.67 16.32 -4.08
C ASP A 142 15.99 14.94 -3.94
N THR A 143 14.69 14.90 -4.23
CA THR A 143 13.86 13.69 -4.07
C THR A 143 14.30 12.55 -5.00
N VAL A 144 14.64 12.86 -6.25
CA VAL A 144 15.03 11.84 -7.23
C VAL A 144 16.37 11.23 -6.84
N PHE A 145 17.31 12.06 -6.40
CA PHE A 145 18.59 11.61 -5.87
C PHE A 145 18.42 10.64 -4.70
N ILE A 146 17.63 11.03 -3.68
CA ILE A 146 17.43 10.19 -2.49
C ILE A 146 16.80 8.85 -2.87
N LEU A 147 15.75 8.87 -3.69
CA LEU A 147 15.07 7.64 -4.11
C LEU A 147 16.00 6.70 -4.88
N ASN A 148 16.86 7.24 -5.76
CA ASN A 148 17.83 6.42 -6.48
C ASN A 148 18.97 5.89 -5.60
N SER A 149 19.21 6.52 -4.45
CA SER A 149 20.21 6.05 -3.49
C SER A 149 19.68 5.01 -2.50
N TRP A 150 18.36 4.87 -2.34
CA TRP A 150 17.76 3.92 -1.41
C TRP A 150 17.69 2.53 -2.04
N VAL A 151 18.58 1.64 -1.60
CA VAL A 151 18.77 0.28 -2.13
C VAL A 151 18.38 -0.81 -1.12
N GLY A 152 17.98 -0.42 0.10
CA GLY A 152 17.53 -1.36 1.15
C GLY A 152 16.35 -2.24 0.71
N THR A 153 15.48 -1.73 -0.16
CA THR A 153 14.36 -2.50 -0.74
C THR A 153 14.82 -3.63 -1.66
N ASP A 154 16.05 -3.57 -2.18
CA ASP A 154 16.66 -4.57 -3.06
C ASP A 154 17.46 -5.64 -2.30
N ARG A 155 17.41 -5.63 -0.95
CA ARG A 155 18.17 -6.51 -0.05
C ARG A 155 19.68 -6.39 -0.22
N GLU A 156 20.13 -5.20 -0.58
CA GLU A 156 21.55 -4.87 -0.57
C GLU A 156 22.12 -4.89 0.86
N VAL A 157 23.45 -4.88 0.94
CA VAL A 157 24.16 -4.95 2.23
C VAL A 157 23.85 -3.74 3.12
N ARG A 158 23.50 -2.60 2.48
CA ARG A 158 23.21 -1.32 3.14
C ARG A 158 21.90 -0.74 2.66
N ASP A 159 21.34 0.17 3.45
CA ASP A 159 20.06 0.80 3.12
C ASP A 159 20.19 1.85 2.02
N PHE A 160 21.24 2.67 2.05
CA PHE A 160 21.50 3.68 1.02
C PHE A 160 22.91 3.61 0.48
N GLN A 161 23.05 3.83 -0.82
CA GLN A 161 24.34 3.88 -1.49
C GLN A 161 24.27 4.76 -2.73
N TYR A 162 25.29 5.58 -2.91
CA TYR A 162 25.49 6.30 -4.16
C TYR A 162 26.97 6.64 -4.31
N ASN A 163 27.56 6.29 -5.47
CA ASN A 163 28.99 6.41 -5.73
C ASN A 163 29.85 5.78 -4.62
N ASP A 164 30.58 6.63 -3.90
CA ASP A 164 31.60 6.36 -2.89
C ASP A 164 31.11 6.60 -1.46
N TRP A 165 29.81 6.87 -1.27
CA TRP A 165 29.21 6.93 0.06
C TRP A 165 28.10 5.92 0.23
N ALA A 166 27.94 5.48 1.48
CA ALA A 166 26.82 4.64 1.87
C ALA A 166 26.30 4.99 3.26
N LEU A 167 25.08 4.57 3.54
CA LEU A 167 24.42 4.80 4.81
C LEU A 167 23.63 3.57 5.22
N GLU A 168 23.79 3.18 6.48
CA GLU A 168 23.10 2.07 7.13
C GLU A 168 22.25 2.63 8.27
N VAL A 169 20.93 2.60 8.15
CA VAL A 169 20.00 3.10 9.16
C VAL A 169 19.78 2.03 10.21
N LYS A 170 20.01 2.39 11.48
CA LYS A 170 19.74 1.49 12.60
C LYS A 170 18.62 2.01 13.47
N THR A 171 17.64 1.17 13.74
CA THR A 171 16.51 1.51 14.61
C THR A 171 16.62 0.80 15.94
N THR A 172 16.48 1.51 17.05
CA THR A 172 16.49 0.93 18.41
C THR A 172 15.22 1.31 19.18
N ALA A 173 14.65 0.35 19.92
CA ALA A 173 13.37 0.50 20.63
C ALA A 173 13.46 0.25 22.15
N GLY A 174 14.63 0.51 22.76
CA GLY A 174 14.88 0.20 24.18
C GLY A 174 15.53 1.35 24.95
N ASN A 175 15.44 1.30 26.28
CA ASN A 175 15.97 2.33 27.20
C ASN A 175 17.50 2.56 27.10
N ASN A 176 18.24 1.67 26.46
CA ASN A 176 19.69 1.77 26.36
C ASN A 176 20.14 2.25 24.98
N HIS A 177 20.07 3.56 24.78
CA HIS A 177 20.39 4.28 23.54
C HIS A 177 21.87 4.18 23.11
N GLN A 178 22.74 3.56 23.91
CA GLN A 178 24.19 3.51 23.68
C GLN A 178 24.68 2.29 22.89
N LYS A 179 23.81 1.33 22.57
CA LYS A 179 24.21 0.13 21.82
C LYS A 179 23.37 -0.04 20.57
N VAL A 180 24.04 -0.29 19.46
CA VAL A 180 23.45 -0.56 18.15
C VAL A 180 23.90 -1.95 17.71
N SER A 181 22.96 -2.75 17.21
CA SER A 181 23.28 -4.08 16.67
C SER A 181 23.59 -3.98 15.18
N ILE A 182 24.68 -4.59 14.76
CA ILE A 182 25.07 -4.76 13.36
C ILE A 182 24.92 -6.25 13.05
N SER A 183 24.08 -6.59 12.07
CA SER A 183 23.76 -7.98 11.74
C SER A 183 24.85 -8.65 10.91
N SER A 184 25.66 -7.86 10.20
CA SER A 184 26.79 -8.35 9.41
C SER A 184 27.94 -7.35 9.40
N GLU A 185 29.16 -7.84 9.56
CA GLU A 185 30.38 -7.05 9.40
C GLU A 185 30.46 -6.36 8.02
N ARG A 186 29.88 -6.97 6.97
CA ARG A 186 29.85 -6.40 5.62
C ARG A 186 29.15 -5.05 5.56
N GLN A 187 28.24 -4.75 6.49
CA GLN A 187 27.60 -3.44 6.57
C GLN A 187 28.61 -2.33 6.88
N LEU A 188 29.70 -2.67 7.57
CA LEU A 188 30.77 -1.76 8.00
C LEU A 188 31.99 -1.76 7.06
N ASP A 189 31.96 -2.51 5.96
CA ASP A 189 33.10 -2.62 5.04
C ASP A 189 33.32 -1.36 4.20
N GLU A 190 34.21 -0.48 4.64
CA GLU A 190 34.53 0.79 3.98
C GLU A 190 35.53 0.67 2.81
N THR A 191 35.95 -0.54 2.41
CA THR A 191 37.03 -0.75 1.41
C THR A 191 36.78 -0.01 0.08
N LEU A 192 35.51 0.17 -0.31
CA LEU A 192 35.09 0.84 -1.54
C LEU A 192 34.36 2.17 -1.29
N LEU A 193 34.42 2.70 -0.07
CA LEU A 193 33.70 3.92 0.33
C LEU A 193 34.67 4.97 0.84
N GLU A 194 34.48 6.22 0.43
CA GLU A 194 35.08 7.37 1.10
C GLU A 194 34.36 7.70 2.40
N ASN A 195 33.04 7.48 2.45
CA ASN A 195 32.22 7.84 3.61
C ASN A 195 31.16 6.77 3.92
N LEU A 196 31.12 6.31 5.18
CA LEU A 196 30.07 5.45 5.71
C LEU A 196 29.35 6.13 6.87
N PHE A 197 28.03 6.25 6.78
CA PHE A 197 27.20 6.86 7.82
C PHE A 197 26.30 5.81 8.48
N LEU A 198 26.13 5.92 9.80
CA LEU A 198 25.30 5.02 10.60
C LEU A 198 24.28 5.82 11.44
N PRO A 199 23.26 6.45 10.83
CA PRO A 199 22.23 7.15 11.58
C PRO A 199 21.42 6.18 12.45
N VAL A 200 21.16 6.60 13.68
CA VAL A 200 20.37 5.81 14.64
C VAL A 200 19.02 6.47 14.89
N VAL A 201 17.95 5.75 14.59
CA VAL A 201 16.57 6.15 14.90
C VAL A 201 16.19 5.52 16.23
N HIS A 202 15.92 6.37 17.22
CA HIS A 202 15.45 5.93 18.53
C HIS A 202 13.93 5.99 18.60
N LEU A 203 13.29 4.85 18.82
CA LEU A 203 11.86 4.76 19.06
C LEU A 203 11.61 4.88 20.57
N ALA A 204 10.85 5.89 20.96
CA ALA A 204 10.31 5.94 22.32
C ALA A 204 9.15 4.95 22.40
N ASN A 205 9.23 3.95 23.28
CA ASN A 205 8.07 3.13 23.62
C ASN A 205 7.07 4.01 24.36
N ILE A 206 6.08 4.54 23.64
CA ILE A 206 4.91 5.14 24.26
C ILE A 206 4.01 3.95 24.64
N ASN A 207 4.03 3.56 25.92
CA ASN A 207 2.98 2.69 26.45
C ASN A 207 1.65 3.39 26.22
N LEU A 208 0.89 2.95 25.21
CA LEU A 208 -0.51 3.33 25.01
C LEU A 208 -1.36 2.59 26.05
N ASN A 209 -1.18 2.94 27.33
CA ASN A 209 -2.22 2.70 28.31
C ASN A 209 -3.24 3.82 28.12
N VAL A 210 -4.40 3.43 27.59
CA VAL A 210 -5.72 4.08 27.64
C VAL A 210 -5.68 5.54 28.12
N VAL A 211 -5.76 6.49 27.19
CA VAL A 211 -6.06 7.88 27.53
C VAL A 211 -7.55 7.93 27.85
N ASP A 212 -7.87 7.95 29.14
CA ASP A 212 -9.17 8.41 29.63
C ASP A 212 -9.36 9.86 29.19
N ILE A 213 -10.31 10.09 28.29
CA ILE A 213 -10.76 11.43 27.91
C ILE A 213 -11.60 11.96 29.07
N SER A 214 -10.97 12.70 29.98
CA SER A 214 -11.68 13.56 30.92
C SER A 214 -11.99 14.86 30.21
N ILE A 215 -13.25 15.09 29.86
CA ILE A 215 -13.74 16.39 29.41
C ILE A 215 -13.96 17.22 30.66
N GLU A 216 -13.04 18.13 30.96
CA GLU A 216 -13.34 19.26 31.86
C GLU A 216 -14.11 20.30 31.07
N ASN A 217 -15.34 20.54 31.52
CA ASN A 217 -16.18 21.62 31.06
C ASN A 217 -15.69 22.94 31.67
N GLU A 218 -15.51 23.96 30.82
CA GLU A 218 -15.76 25.35 31.19
C GLU A 218 -16.92 25.89 30.36
#